data_AF-A0AAD9NVN7-F1
#
_entry.id   AF-A0AAD9NVN7-F1
#
_cell.length_a   1.000
_cell.length_b   1.000
_cell.length_c   1.000
_cell.angle_alpha   90.00
_cell.angle_beta   90.00
_cell.angle_gamma   90.00
#
_symmetry.space_group_name_H-M   'P 1'
#
loop_
_entity.id
_entity.type
_entity.pdbx_description
1 polymer ?
#
loop_
_entity_poly.entity_id
_entity_poly.type
_entity_poly.pdbx_seq_one_letter_code
_entity_poly.pdbx_strand_id
1 'polypeptide(L)'
;MAATCYDRLMASGSGRIDDKLAYAAVRALQDGNLTPIIKEELRLTIQSKRLKKGQDELSVTFREPSEERLTEDEAERRRTRRENNKLAAQKCRAKRRERAEALEREVDILESQNNELRDQILALERERNRLHEVFSDHAVCAGSCASTTAPDSPEVMDLTS
;
A
#
# COMPACT_ATOMS: atom_id res chain seq x y z
N MET A 1 -38.14 20.53 -43.87
CA MET A 1 -36.85 20.72 -43.17
C MET A 1 -36.97 20.03 -41.83
N ALA A 2 -36.14 19.02 -41.59
CA ALA A 2 -36.24 18.17 -40.41
C ALA A 2 -35.95 19.01 -39.15
N ALA A 3 -36.89 19.04 -38.21
CA ALA A 3 -36.64 19.53 -36.87
C ALA A 3 -35.44 18.74 -36.34
N THR A 4 -34.36 19.45 -36.01
CA THR A 4 -33.16 18.80 -35.51
C THR A 4 -33.51 18.15 -34.17
N CYS A 5 -32.84 17.06 -33.80
CA CYS A 5 -33.00 16.41 -32.50
C CYS A 5 -32.90 17.43 -31.33
N TYR A 6 -32.20 18.54 -31.55
CA TYR A 6 -32.03 19.66 -30.65
C TYR A 6 -33.33 20.45 -30.38
N ASP A 7 -34.18 20.65 -31.39
CA ASP A 7 -35.40 21.46 -31.25
C ASP A 7 -36.49 20.74 -30.44
N ARG A 8 -36.50 19.39 -30.45
CA ARG A 8 -37.42 18.59 -29.63
C ARG A 8 -37.01 18.53 -28.15
N LEU A 9 -35.72 18.71 -27.86
CA LEU A 9 -35.19 18.77 -26.48
C LEU A 9 -35.49 20.10 -25.78
N MET A 10 -35.64 21.19 -26.54
CA MET A 10 -35.90 22.53 -25.99
C MET A 10 -37.40 22.84 -25.78
N ALA A 11 -38.31 21.96 -26.25
CA ALA A 11 -39.76 22.16 -26.12
C ALA A 11 -40.37 21.61 -24.81
N SER A 12 -39.60 20.84 -24.04
CA SER A 12 -40.01 20.36 -22.70
C SER A 12 -39.46 21.31 -21.64
N GLY A 13 -40.30 22.19 -21.12
CA GLY A 13 -39.95 23.22 -20.14
C GLY A 13 -39.20 22.69 -18.90
N SER A 14 -37.87 22.80 -18.94
CA SER A 14 -36.95 22.44 -17.86
C SER A 14 -36.11 23.66 -17.48
N GLY A 15 -36.74 24.66 -16.87
CA GLY A 15 -35.99 25.58 -16.02
C GLY A 15 -35.66 24.89 -14.69
N ARG A 16 -34.43 25.09 -14.19
CA ARG A 16 -33.98 24.87 -12.78
C ARG A 16 -33.32 23.53 -12.40
N ILE A 17 -32.55 22.89 -13.28
CA ILE A 17 -31.56 21.88 -12.85
C ILE A 17 -30.15 22.50 -12.82
N ASP A 18 -29.83 23.32 -13.82
CA ASP A 18 -28.52 23.98 -13.95
C ASP A 18 -28.27 25.06 -12.88
N ASP A 19 -29.31 25.70 -12.34
CA ASP A 19 -29.17 26.81 -11.37
C ASP A 19 -28.47 26.37 -10.07
N LYS A 20 -28.71 25.13 -9.61
CA LYS A 20 -28.10 24.62 -8.38
C LYS A 20 -26.65 24.25 -8.57
N LEU A 21 -26.31 23.65 -9.71
CA LEU A 21 -24.94 23.31 -10.06
C LEU A 21 -24.11 24.60 -10.28
N ALA A 22 -24.69 25.60 -10.96
CA ALA A 22 -24.08 26.91 -11.13
C ALA A 22 -23.85 27.61 -9.78
N TYR A 23 -24.83 27.59 -8.87
CA TYR A 23 -24.67 28.14 -7.53
C TYR A 23 -23.60 27.40 -6.71
N ALA A 24 -23.56 26.06 -6.79
CA ALA A 24 -22.53 25.25 -6.14
C ALA A 24 -21.13 25.53 -6.70
N ALA A 25 -21.01 25.81 -8.00
CA ALA A 25 -19.76 26.17 -8.65
C ALA A 25 -19.23 27.53 -8.17
N VAL A 26 -20.10 28.55 -8.10
CA VAL A 26 -19.74 29.88 -7.58
C VAL A 26 -19.26 29.78 -6.13
N ARG A 27 -19.97 29.02 -5.27
CA ARG A 27 -19.58 28.78 -3.88
C ARG A 27 -18.23 28.07 -3.75
N ALA A 28 -17.99 27.04 -4.54
CA ALA A 28 -16.73 26.30 -4.48
C ALA A 28 -15.52 27.14 -4.89
N LEU A 29 -15.70 28.07 -5.84
CA LEU A 29 -14.67 29.04 -6.22
C LEU A 29 -14.39 30.06 -5.11
N GLN A 30 -15.42 30.47 -4.37
CA GLN A 30 -15.27 31.41 -3.25
C GLN A 30 -14.64 30.76 -2.02
N ASP A 31 -15.11 29.57 -1.63
CA ASP A 31 -14.74 28.91 -0.38
C ASP A 31 -13.53 27.95 -0.53
N GLY A 32 -13.08 27.69 -1.77
CA GLY A 32 -12.05 26.68 -2.08
C GLY A 32 -12.50 25.25 -1.77
N ASN A 33 -13.79 25.03 -1.48
CA ASN A 33 -14.35 23.75 -1.09
C ASN A 33 -15.18 23.15 -2.22
N LEU A 34 -14.70 22.04 -2.80
CA LEU A 34 -15.34 21.39 -3.95
C LEU A 34 -16.56 20.52 -3.59
N THR A 35 -16.78 20.24 -2.30
CA THR A 35 -17.85 19.35 -1.81
C THR A 35 -19.25 19.69 -2.37
N PRO A 36 -19.67 20.98 -2.49
CA PRO A 36 -20.98 21.32 -3.04
C PRO A 36 -21.15 20.88 -4.50
N ILE A 37 -20.12 21.07 -5.33
CA ILE A 37 -20.14 20.64 -6.74
C ILE A 37 -20.24 19.12 -6.83
N ILE A 38 -19.38 18.41 -6.08
CA ILE A 38 -19.35 16.94 -6.10
C ILE A 38 -20.72 16.35 -5.73
N LYS A 39 -21.42 16.96 -4.76
CA LYS A 39 -22.75 16.52 -4.35
C LYS A 39 -23.80 16.70 -5.45
N GLU A 40 -23.82 17.85 -6.13
CA GLU A 40 -24.77 18.09 -7.22
C GLU A 40 -24.45 17.21 -8.44
N GLU A 41 -23.19 17.06 -8.83
CA GLU A 41 -22.76 16.14 -9.90
C GLU A 41 -23.19 14.69 -9.64
N LEU A 42 -22.98 14.21 -8.41
CA LEU A 42 -23.40 12.88 -8.01
C LEU A 42 -24.93 12.74 -8.03
N ARG A 43 -25.66 13.76 -7.57
CA ARG A 43 -27.13 13.80 -7.59
C ARG A 43 -27.65 13.68 -9.03
N LEU A 44 -27.13 14.47 -9.96
CA LEU A 44 -27.50 14.44 -11.38
C LEU A 44 -27.19 13.10 -12.02
N THR A 45 -26.03 12.52 -11.70
CA THR A 45 -25.64 11.19 -12.18
C THR A 45 -26.62 10.12 -11.72
N ILE A 46 -27.02 10.13 -10.45
CA ILE A 46 -27.97 9.17 -9.89
C ILE A 46 -29.35 9.35 -10.53
N GLN A 47 -29.83 10.59 -10.64
CA GLN A 47 -31.12 10.91 -11.23
C GLN A 47 -31.20 10.47 -12.70
N SER A 48 -30.16 10.75 -13.49
CA SER A 48 -30.06 10.33 -14.88
C SER A 48 -30.11 8.81 -15.03
N LYS A 49 -29.44 8.07 -14.12
CA LYS A 49 -29.47 6.60 -14.10
C LYS A 49 -30.84 6.04 -13.73
N ARG A 50 -31.60 6.71 -12.86
CA ARG A 50 -32.96 6.32 -12.48
C ARG A 50 -33.96 6.50 -13.62
N LEU A 51 -33.95 7.68 -14.23
CA LEU A 51 -34.85 7.99 -15.36
C LEU A 51 -34.60 7.06 -16.55
N LYS A 52 -33.33 6.74 -16.86
CA LYS A 52 -32.98 5.73 -17.90
C LYS A 52 -33.52 4.33 -17.60
N LYS A 53 -33.75 4.00 -16.33
CA LYS A 53 -34.37 2.74 -15.90
C LYS A 53 -35.89 2.83 -15.77
N GLY A 54 -36.50 3.95 -16.19
CA GLY A 54 -37.94 4.20 -16.07
C GLY A 54 -38.41 4.43 -14.64
N GLN A 55 -37.49 4.77 -13.72
CA GLN A 55 -37.82 5.10 -12.34
C GLN A 55 -38.05 6.61 -12.21
N ASP A 56 -38.94 7.00 -11.30
CA ASP A 56 -39.25 8.41 -11.03
C ASP A 56 -38.05 9.18 -10.44
N GLU A 57 -38.16 10.51 -10.53
CA GLU A 57 -37.19 11.45 -9.97
C GLU A 57 -36.98 11.22 -8.46
N LEU A 58 -35.72 11.30 -8.04
CA LEU A 58 -35.35 11.12 -6.64
C LEU A 58 -35.76 12.35 -5.82
N SER A 59 -36.96 12.31 -5.23
CA SER A 59 -37.36 13.24 -4.18
C SER A 59 -36.78 12.78 -2.84
N VAL A 60 -35.76 13.48 -2.35
CA VAL A 60 -35.21 13.25 -1.00
C VAL A 60 -35.98 14.13 -0.02
N THR A 61 -36.92 13.53 0.70
CA THR A 61 -37.51 14.15 1.88
C THR A 61 -36.54 13.98 3.04
N PHE A 62 -35.97 15.09 3.50
CA PHE A 62 -35.19 15.09 4.74
C PHE A 62 -36.17 15.01 5.90
N ARG A 63 -36.38 13.80 6.42
CA ARG A 63 -37.02 13.63 7.71
C ARG A 63 -36.01 14.06 8.77
N GLU A 64 -36.35 15.02 9.61
CA GLU A 64 -35.53 15.31 10.79
C GLU A 64 -35.36 14.00 11.57
N PRO A 65 -34.14 13.71 12.10
CA PRO A 65 -33.94 12.54 12.92
C PRO A 65 -34.94 12.59 14.08
N SER A 66 -35.96 11.73 14.05
CA SER A 66 -36.80 11.55 15.23
C SER A 66 -35.88 11.00 16.31
N GLU A 67 -35.88 11.62 17.48
CA GLU A 67 -35.38 11.01 18.70
C GLU A 67 -36.30 9.82 19.03
N GLU A 68 -36.27 8.76 18.22
CA GLU A 68 -36.68 7.45 18.65
C GLU A 68 -35.75 7.14 19.81
N ARG A 69 -36.27 7.31 21.03
CA ARG A 69 -35.67 6.81 22.24
C ARG A 69 -35.42 5.34 21.98
N LEU A 70 -34.16 4.99 21.67
CA LEU A 70 -33.71 3.61 21.57
C LEU A 70 -34.33 2.90 22.76
N THR A 71 -35.10 1.84 22.50
CA THR A 71 -35.56 0.97 23.57
C THR A 71 -34.34 0.55 24.39
N GLU A 72 -34.49 0.35 25.70
CA GLU A 72 -33.35 0.01 26.57
C GLU A 72 -32.52 -1.16 25.99
N ASP A 73 -33.20 -2.13 25.36
CA ASP A 73 -32.60 -3.25 24.61
C ASP A 73 -31.74 -2.85 23.41
N GLU A 74 -32.10 -1.80 22.67
CA GLU A 74 -31.32 -1.29 21.54
C GLU A 74 -30.12 -0.46 22.00
N ALA A 75 -30.28 0.30 23.09
CA ALA A 75 -29.19 1.03 23.70
C ALA A 75 -28.11 0.08 24.24
N GLU A 76 -28.51 -1.01 24.90
CA GLU A 76 -27.59 -2.04 25.39
C GLU A 76 -26.89 -2.78 24.25
N ARG A 77 -27.63 -3.20 23.21
CA ARG A 77 -27.02 -3.80 22.01
C ARG A 77 -25.99 -2.86 21.35
N ARG A 78 -26.27 -1.56 21.31
CA ARG A 78 -25.33 -0.56 20.78
C ARG A 78 -24.11 -0.41 21.67
N ARG A 79 -24.26 -0.47 23.00
CA ARG A 79 -23.15 -0.43 23.97
C ARG A 79 -22.22 -1.64 23.78
N THR A 80 -22.76 -2.85 23.75
CA THR A 80 -21.99 -4.08 23.54
C THR A 80 -21.26 -4.07 22.20
N ARG A 81 -21.90 -3.60 21.12
CA ARG A 81 -21.23 -3.45 19.81
C ARG A 81 -20.04 -2.47 19.87
N ARG A 82 -20.19 -1.35 20.57
CA ARG A 82 -19.10 -0.36 20.75
C ARG A 82 -17.94 -0.94 21.57
N GLU A 83 -18.25 -1.63 22.66
CA GLU A 83 -17.25 -2.29 23.51
C GLU A 83 -16.50 -3.38 22.73
N ASN A 84 -17.21 -4.21 21.97
CA ASN A 84 -16.61 -5.21 21.09
C ASN A 84 -15.75 -4.58 19.99
N ASN A 85 -16.21 -3.51 19.35
CA ASN A 85 -15.41 -2.80 18.35
C ASN A 85 -14.16 -2.15 18.95
N LYS A 86 -14.25 -1.63 20.19
CA LYS A 86 -13.11 -1.10 20.94
C LYS A 86 -12.06 -2.19 21.17
N LEU A 87 -12.48 -3.37 21.63
CA LEU A 87 -11.56 -4.51 21.85
C LEU A 87 -10.96 -5.00 20.52
N ALA A 88 -11.77 -5.11 19.47
CA ALA A 88 -11.29 -5.51 18.15
C ALA A 88 -10.26 -4.53 17.57
N ALA A 89 -10.50 -3.22 17.73
CA ALA A 89 -9.56 -2.18 17.31
C ALA A 89 -8.25 -2.24 18.10
N GLN A 90 -8.31 -2.46 19.42
CA GLN A 90 -7.11 -2.65 20.24
C GLN A 90 -6.32 -3.89 19.80
N LYS A 91 -7.00 -5.03 19.58
CA LYS A 91 -6.37 -6.27 19.10
C LYS A 91 -5.76 -6.11 17.72
N CYS A 92 -6.42 -5.41 16.80
CA CYS A 92 -5.90 -5.11 15.46
C CYS A 92 -4.62 -4.26 15.55
N ARG A 93 -4.63 -3.20 16.36
CA ARG A 93 -3.45 -2.35 16.60
C ARG A 93 -2.31 -3.13 17.23
N ALA A 94 -2.59 -3.96 18.24
CA ALA A 94 -1.59 -4.81 18.89
C ALA A 94 -0.96 -5.79 17.90
N LYS A 95 -1.77 -6.53 17.14
CA LYS A 95 -1.28 -7.49 16.12
C LYS A 95 -0.44 -6.82 15.04
N ARG A 96 -0.80 -5.59 14.63
CA ARG A 96 -0.01 -4.81 13.68
C ARG A 96 1.36 -4.43 14.27
N ARG A 97 1.40 -4.05 15.54
CA ARG A 97 2.63 -3.68 16.23
C ARG A 97 3.54 -4.89 16.44
N GLU A 98 3.00 -5.99 16.93
CA GLU A 98 3.73 -7.26 17.09
C GLU A 98 4.35 -7.73 15.77
N ARG A 99 3.61 -7.60 14.66
CA ARG A 99 4.15 -7.92 13.33
C ARG A 99 5.31 -7.00 12.93
N ALA A 100 5.22 -5.70 13.23
CA ALA A 100 6.31 -4.77 12.96
C ALA A 100 7.54 -5.10 13.82
N GLU A 101 7.36 -5.32 15.11
CA GLU A 101 8.42 -5.71 16.05
C GLU A 101 9.06 -7.06 15.70
N ALA A 102 8.30 -7.99 15.12
CA ALA A 102 8.84 -9.26 14.62
C ALA A 102 9.72 -9.04 13.38
N LEU A 103 9.28 -8.21 12.44
CA LEU A 103 10.06 -7.88 11.24
C LEU A 103 11.33 -7.11 11.58
N GLU A 104 11.26 -6.15 12.50
CA GLU A 104 12.44 -5.40 12.97
C GLU A 104 13.48 -6.35 13.59
N ARG A 105 13.05 -7.26 14.48
CA ARG A 105 13.95 -8.28 15.03
C ARG A 105 14.56 -9.19 13.98
N GLU A 106 13.79 -9.56 12.96
CA GLU A 106 14.30 -10.38 11.84
C GLU A 106 15.37 -9.63 11.05
N VAL A 107 15.16 -8.33 10.79
CA VAL A 107 16.16 -7.46 10.16
C VAL A 107 17.42 -7.41 10.99
N ASP A 108 17.32 -7.14 12.30
CA ASP A 108 18.48 -7.06 13.20
C ASP A 108 19.31 -8.35 13.18
N ILE A 109 18.64 -9.51 13.23
CA ILE A 109 19.29 -10.82 13.18
C ILE A 109 20.01 -11.01 11.85
N LEU A 110 19.35 -10.74 10.73
CA LEU A 110 19.92 -10.89 9.40
C LEU A 110 21.10 -9.94 9.18
N GLU A 111 21.03 -8.71 9.70
CA GLU A 111 22.14 -7.75 9.64
C GLU A 111 23.34 -8.23 10.44
N SER A 112 23.14 -8.74 11.66
CA SER A 112 24.21 -9.34 12.47
C SER A 112 24.90 -10.49 11.72
N GLN A 113 24.11 -11.44 11.23
CA GLN A 113 24.62 -12.60 10.49
C GLN A 113 25.37 -12.17 9.22
N ASN A 114 24.86 -11.17 8.50
CA ASN A 114 25.52 -10.67 7.31
C ASN A 114 26.88 -10.04 7.63
N ASN A 115 26.95 -9.24 8.70
CA ASN A 115 28.21 -8.64 9.15
C ASN A 115 29.21 -9.71 9.59
N GLU A 116 28.78 -10.71 10.36
CA GLU A 116 29.63 -11.85 10.76
C GLU A 116 30.19 -12.61 9.55
N LEU A 117 29.36 -12.88 8.54
CA LEU A 117 29.79 -13.55 7.32
C LEU A 117 30.78 -12.68 6.52
N ARG A 118 30.55 -11.37 6.42
CA ARG A 118 31.50 -10.44 5.79
C ARG A 118 32.84 -10.42 6.50
N ASP A 119 32.85 -10.42 7.83
CA ASP A 119 34.07 -10.46 8.62
C ASP A 119 34.84 -11.77 8.41
N GLN A 120 34.13 -12.89 8.32
CA GLN A 120 34.72 -14.19 7.99
C GLN A 120 35.33 -14.20 6.59
N ILE A 121 34.64 -13.64 5.59
CA ILE A 121 35.18 -13.49 4.22
C ILE A 121 36.48 -12.68 4.27
N LEU A 122 36.48 -11.51 4.92
CA LEU A 122 37.66 -10.67 5.04
C LEU A 122 38.82 -11.35 5.79
N ALA A 123 38.52 -12.19 6.79
CA ALA A 123 39.53 -12.98 7.49
C ALA A 123 40.14 -14.04 6.56
N LEU A 124 39.32 -14.77 5.82
CA LEU A 124 39.76 -15.80 4.88
C LEU A 124 40.55 -15.21 3.71
N GLU A 125 40.14 -14.05 3.18
CA GLU A 125 40.86 -13.37 2.12
C GLU A 125 42.25 -12.90 2.57
N ARG A 126 42.36 -12.40 3.81
CA ARG A 126 43.65 -12.04 4.40
C ARG A 126 44.57 -13.26 4.54
N GLU A 127 44.04 -14.38 5.02
CA GLU A 127 44.83 -15.60 5.17
C GLU A 127 45.26 -16.16 3.81
N ARG A 128 44.35 -16.19 2.83
CA ARG A 128 44.68 -16.57 1.44
C ARG A 128 45.79 -15.69 0.89
N ASN A 129 45.69 -14.38 1.03
CA ASN A 129 46.70 -13.44 0.52
C ASN A 129 48.06 -13.66 1.17
N ARG A 130 48.10 -13.83 2.50
CA ARG A 130 49.31 -14.17 3.24
C ARG A 130 49.95 -15.47 2.73
N LEU A 131 49.15 -16.52 2.52
CA LEU A 131 49.65 -17.79 1.99
C LEU A 131 50.17 -17.64 0.56
N HIS A 132 49.48 -16.86 -0.29
CA HIS A 132 49.93 -16.54 -1.64
C HIS A 132 51.24 -15.75 -1.65
N GLU A 133 51.43 -14.79 -0.74
CA GLU A 133 52.67 -14.04 -0.57
C GLU A 133 53.83 -14.98 -0.22
N VAL A 134 53.65 -15.82 0.81
CA VAL A 134 54.65 -16.82 1.21
C VAL A 134 54.99 -17.77 0.05
N PHE A 135 53.98 -18.25 -0.68
CA PHE A 135 54.21 -19.11 -1.84
C PHE A 135 54.97 -18.39 -2.96
N SER A 136 54.64 -17.14 -3.23
CA SER A 136 55.30 -16.31 -4.24
C SER A 136 56.77 -16.05 -3.88
N ASP A 137 57.05 -15.75 -2.62
CA ASP A 137 58.43 -15.58 -2.10
C ASP A 137 59.25 -16.87 -2.27
N HIS A 138 58.66 -18.02 -1.98
CA HIS A 138 59.29 -19.32 -2.23
C HIS A 138 59.52 -19.60 -3.72
N ALA A 139 58.58 -19.25 -4.60
CA ALA A 139 58.75 -19.44 -6.05
C ALA A 139 59.89 -18.56 -6.62
N VAL A 140 60.03 -17.33 -6.13
CA VAL A 140 61.13 -16.43 -6.49
C VAL A 140 62.47 -16.96 -5.96
N CYS A 141 62.49 -17.50 -4.74
CA CYS A 141 63.69 -18.10 -4.15
C CYS A 141 64.10 -19.39 -4.88
N ALA A 142 63.16 -20.29 -5.17
CA ALA A 142 63.40 -21.55 -5.88
C ALA A 142 63.91 -21.33 -7.32
N GLY A 143 63.50 -20.24 -7.99
CA GLY A 143 64.08 -19.80 -9.27
C GLY A 143 65.57 -19.43 -9.17
N SER A 144 66.04 -19.02 -7.99
CA SER A 144 67.46 -18.76 -7.69
C SER A 144 68.20 -19.99 -7.13
N CYS A 145 67.49 -21.05 -6.72
CA CYS A 145 68.08 -22.27 -6.14
C CYS A 145 67.40 -23.55 -6.66
N ALA A 146 67.32 -23.71 -7.98
CA ALA A 146 66.82 -24.94 -8.59
C ALA A 146 67.90 -26.03 -8.57
N SER A 147 68.00 -26.76 -7.46
CA SER A 147 68.54 -28.12 -7.47
C SER A 147 67.95 -28.93 -6.31
N THR A 148 66.77 -29.52 -6.49
CA THR A 148 66.50 -30.97 -6.36
C THR A 148 65.00 -31.26 -6.45
N THR A 149 64.72 -32.36 -7.14
CA THR A 149 63.44 -32.86 -7.63
C THR A 149 62.53 -33.42 -6.54
N ALA A 150 61.21 -33.26 -6.66
CA ALA A 150 60.23 -34.18 -6.08
C ALA A 150 59.03 -34.35 -7.03
N PRO A 151 58.55 -35.59 -7.30
CA PRO A 151 57.38 -35.82 -8.13
C PRO A 151 56.07 -35.93 -7.32
N ASP A 152 55.03 -35.38 -7.93
CA ASP A 152 53.60 -35.72 -7.96
C ASP A 152 52.90 -36.36 -6.74
N SER A 153 51.81 -35.71 -6.33
CA SER A 153 50.67 -36.37 -5.70
C SER A 153 49.36 -35.90 -6.37
N PRO A 154 48.40 -36.80 -6.61
CA PRO A 154 47.30 -36.55 -7.55
C PRO A 154 46.04 -35.94 -6.90
N GLU A 155 45.40 -35.11 -7.72
CA GLU A 155 43.98 -34.73 -7.85
C GLU A 155 43.02 -34.88 -6.66
N VAL A 156 42.51 -33.72 -6.23
CA VAL A 156 41.27 -33.59 -5.45
C VAL A 156 40.05 -33.79 -6.35
N MET A 157 39.15 -34.70 -5.96
CA MET A 157 37.81 -34.85 -6.55
C MET A 157 36.91 -33.69 -6.12
N ASP A 158 36.39 -32.95 -7.09
CA ASP A 158 35.29 -32.00 -6.93
C ASP A 158 34.00 -32.74 -6.53
N LEU A 159 33.36 -32.28 -5.45
CA LEU A 159 32.00 -32.66 -5.09
C LEU A 159 31.14 -31.40 -5.02
N THR A 160 30.49 -31.08 -6.14
CA THR A 160 29.32 -30.20 -6.19
C THR A 160 28.15 -30.94 -6.84
N SER A 161 27.14 -31.27 -6.04
CA SER A 161 25.73 -31.41 -6.42
C SER A 161 24.88 -31.07 -5.21
#